data_AF-A0A7K0DAQ3-F1
#
_entry.id   AF-A0A7K0DAQ3-F1
#
_cell.length_a   1.000
_cell.length_b   1.000
_cell.length_c   1.000
_cell.angle_alpha   90.00
_cell.angle_beta   90.00
_cell.angle_gamma   90.00
#
_symmetry.space_group_name_H-M   'P 1'
#
loop_
_entity.id
_entity.type
_entity.pdbx_description
1 polymer ?
#
loop_
_entity_poly.entity_id
_entity_poly.type
_entity_poly.pdbx_seq_one_letter_code
_entity_poly.pdbx_strand_id
1 'polypeptide(L)'
;MGRDKVGAIRYARNPREQVTVALVGKYVDLPDAYLPVTEALRAGGFARKAKVNIRWVQSDECETPAGAQAHLIARVFHCAPAGA
;
A
#
# COMPACT_ATOMS: atom_id res chain seq x y z
N MET A 1 -9.68 -13.46 28.70
CA MET A 1 -9.57 -12.38 27.70
C MET A 1 -8.57 -12.83 26.64
N GLY A 2 -9.00 -13.40 25.52
CA GLY A 2 -8.10 -14.04 24.54
C GLY A 2 -8.75 -14.17 23.16
N ARG A 3 -9.20 -13.06 22.59
CA ARG A 3 -10.02 -13.04 21.37
C ARG A 3 -9.49 -12.03 20.37
N ASP A 4 -8.48 -12.39 19.56
CA ASP A 4 -8.09 -11.56 18.40
C ASP A 4 -7.07 -12.22 17.45
N LYS A 5 -6.06 -12.96 17.95
CA LYS A 5 -4.98 -13.46 17.08
C LYS A 5 -5.41 -14.46 15.99
N VAL A 6 -6.44 -15.27 16.24
CA VAL A 6 -6.91 -16.30 15.29
C VAL A 6 -7.63 -15.68 14.07
N GLY A 7 -8.23 -14.48 14.24
CA GLY A 7 -8.95 -13.79 13.17
C GLY A 7 -8.03 -13.23 12.08
N ALA A 8 -6.86 -12.70 12.46
CA ALA A 8 -5.88 -12.13 11.55
C ALA A 8 -5.22 -13.19 10.64
N ILE A 9 -4.90 -14.37 11.19
CA ILE A 9 -4.28 -15.47 10.43
C ILE A 9 -5.25 -16.07 9.40
N ARG A 10 -6.54 -16.22 9.75
CA ARG A 10 -7.56 -16.67 8.79
C ARG A 10 -7.73 -15.72 7.60
N TYR A 11 -7.54 -14.42 7.84
CA TYR A 11 -7.69 -13.38 6.84
C TYR A 11 -6.58 -13.36 5.80
N ALA A 12 -5.33 -13.52 6.25
CA ALA A 12 -4.17 -13.60 5.36
C ALA A 12 -4.28 -14.76 4.37
N ARG A 13 -5.03 -15.82 4.73
CA ARG A 13 -5.21 -17.03 3.92
C ARG A 13 -6.42 -16.99 2.97
N ASN A 14 -7.44 -16.17 3.22
CA ASN A 14 -8.64 -16.11 2.35
C ASN A 14 -9.30 -14.71 2.34
N PRO A 15 -8.69 -13.70 1.70
CA PRO A 15 -9.26 -12.37 1.59
C PRO A 15 -10.51 -12.38 0.70
N ARG A 16 -11.56 -11.64 1.08
CA ARG A 16 -12.80 -11.54 0.28
C ARG A 16 -12.60 -10.68 -0.96
N GLU A 17 -11.76 -9.67 -0.84
CA GLU A 17 -11.42 -8.73 -1.90
C GLU A 17 -9.91 -8.47 -1.87
N GLN A 18 -9.33 -8.10 -3.01
CA GLN A 18 -7.95 -7.66 -3.09
C GLN A 18 -7.93 -6.26 -3.68
N VAL A 19 -7.15 -5.37 -3.08
CA VAL A 19 -6.93 -4.03 -3.61
C VAL A 19 -5.44 -3.83 -3.80
N THR A 20 -5.07 -3.37 -4.98
CA THR A 20 -3.70 -2.95 -5.25
C THR A 20 -3.61 -1.44 -5.06
N VAL A 21 -2.59 -1.01 -4.33
CA VAL A 21 -2.27 0.40 -4.06
C VAL A 21 -0.87 0.67 -4.59
N ALA A 22 -0.74 1.65 -5.48
CA ALA A 22 0.57 2.11 -5.92
C ALA A 22 1.06 3.16 -4.93
N LEU A 23 2.19 2.89 -4.29
CA LEU A 23 2.89 3.85 -3.43
C LEU A 23 4.02 4.46 -4.26
N VAL A 24 3.82 5.73 -4.63
CA VAL A 24 4.78 6.50 -5.42
C VAL A 24 5.68 7.28 -4.48
N GLY A 25 6.99 7.08 -4.58
CA GLY A 25 7.95 7.68 -3.67
C GLY A 25 9.31 7.90 -4.31
N LYS A 26 10.08 8.86 -3.77
CA LYS A 26 11.48 9.11 -4.17
C LYS A 26 12.46 8.08 -3.57
N TYR A 27 12.07 7.46 -2.46
CA TYR A 27 12.92 6.54 -1.69
C TYR A 27 12.23 5.18 -1.50
N VAL A 28 11.62 4.62 -2.56
CA VAL A 28 10.90 3.33 -2.43
C VAL A 28 11.82 2.16 -2.08
N ASP A 29 13.13 2.30 -2.29
CA ASP A 29 14.17 1.36 -1.85
C ASP A 29 14.41 1.41 -0.34
N LEU A 30 13.88 2.43 0.35
CA LEU A 30 13.92 2.58 1.80
C LEU A 30 12.53 2.36 2.40
N PRO A 31 12.07 1.10 2.54
CA PRO A 31 10.71 0.78 2.97
C PRO A 31 10.37 1.34 4.36
N ASP A 32 11.37 1.52 5.22
CA ASP A 32 11.19 2.08 6.57
C ASP A 32 10.67 3.53 6.54
N ALA A 33 11.01 4.31 5.51
CA ALA A 33 10.51 5.67 5.32
C ALA A 33 8.98 5.71 5.11
N TYR A 34 8.40 4.59 4.67
CA TYR A 34 6.98 4.45 4.38
C TYR A 34 6.26 3.54 5.38
N LEU A 35 6.92 3.10 6.45
CA LEU A 35 6.33 2.22 7.46
C LEU A 35 4.98 2.74 7.99
N PRO A 36 4.83 4.03 8.40
CA PRO A 36 3.53 4.54 8.88
C PRO A 36 2.42 4.46 7.82
N VAL A 37 2.77 4.64 6.55
CA VAL A 37 1.83 4.58 5.42
C VAL A 37 1.41 3.14 5.15
N THR A 38 2.36 2.22 5.10
CA THR A 38 2.07 0.80 4.87
C THR A 38 1.22 0.20 5.98
N GLU A 39 1.41 0.62 7.24
CA GLU A 39 0.60 0.20 8.38
C GLU A 39 -0.83 0.76 8.30
N ALA A 40 -1.01 2.03 7.92
CA ALA A 40 -2.33 2.60 7.69
C ALA A 40 -3.10 1.87 6.58
N LEU A 41 -2.41 1.53 5.48
CA LEU A 41 -2.99 0.76 4.38
C LEU A 41 -3.40 -0.64 4.82
N ARG A 42 -2.54 -1.36 5.55
CA ARG A 42 -2.85 -2.69 6.09
C ARG A 42 -4.03 -2.66 7.05
N ALA A 43 -4.08 -1.67 7.95
CA ALA A 43 -5.19 -1.47 8.87
C ALA A 43 -6.51 -1.21 8.12
N GLY A 44 -6.48 -0.37 7.07
CA GLY A 44 -7.63 -0.12 6.21
C GLY A 44 -8.12 -1.37 5.47
N GLY A 45 -7.20 -2.18 4.95
CA GLY A 45 -7.52 -3.47 4.34
C GLY A 45 -8.16 -4.45 5.31
N PHE A 46 -7.59 -4.56 6.51
CA PHE A 46 -8.11 -5.41 7.57
C PHE A 46 -9.56 -5.05 7.91
N ALA A 47 -9.85 -3.75 8.10
CA ALA A 47 -11.19 -3.23 8.38
C ALA A 47 -12.22 -3.58 7.28
N ARG A 48 -11.80 -3.58 6.01
CA ARG A 48 -12.69 -3.86 4.85
C ARG A 48 -12.70 -5.32 4.39
N LYS A 49 -12.05 -6.23 5.09
CA LYS A 49 -11.90 -7.62 4.62
C LYS A 49 -11.11 -7.80 3.32
N ALA A 50 -10.26 -6.82 3.01
CA ALA A 50 -9.49 -6.78 1.78
C ALA A 50 -7.99 -7.00 2.04
N LYS A 51 -7.33 -7.78 1.17
CA LYS A 51 -5.88 -7.84 1.11
C LYS A 51 -5.36 -6.63 0.36
N VAL A 52 -4.48 -5.85 0.99
CA VAL A 52 -3.80 -4.73 0.32
C VAL A 52 -2.48 -5.22 -0.24
N ASN A 53 -2.35 -5.12 -1.56
CA ASN A 53 -1.12 -5.36 -2.29
C ASN A 53 -0.47 -4.00 -2.58
N ILE A 54 0.73 -3.76 -2.05
CA ILE A 54 1.44 -2.49 -2.27
C ILE A 54 2.39 -2.68 -3.46
N ARG A 55 2.21 -1.85 -4.49
CA ARG A 55 3.12 -1.72 -5.62
C ARG A 55 3.99 -0.48 -5.41
N TRP A 56 5.28 -0.68 -5.25
CA TRP A 56 6.24 0.40 -5.15
C TRP A 56 6.52 0.95 -6.54
N VAL A 57 6.49 2.27 -6.68
CA VAL A 57 6.71 2.98 -7.94
C VAL A 57 7.67 4.14 -7.68
N GLN A 58 8.76 4.21 -8.45
CA GLN A 58 9.67 5.34 -8.34
C GLN A 58 8.96 6.61 -8.81
N SER A 59 9.14 7.71 -8.08
CA SER A 59 8.47 8.97 -8.43
C SER A 59 8.80 9.45 -9.84
N ASP A 60 10.01 9.15 -10.33
CA ASP A 60 10.47 9.52 -11.68
C ASP A 60 9.67 8.80 -12.78
N GLU A 61 9.17 7.58 -12.52
CA GLU A 61 8.33 6.83 -13.47
C GLU A 61 6.96 7.49 -13.69
N CYS A 62 6.57 8.42 -12.82
CA CYS A 62 5.30 9.13 -12.89
C CYS A 62 5.42 10.58 -13.39
N GLU A 63 6.59 11.01 -13.86
CA GLU A 63 6.82 12.40 -14.30
C GLU A 63 6.02 12.75 -15.56
N THR A 64 5.80 11.77 -16.43
CA THR A 64 4.99 11.95 -17.65
C THR A 64 3.58 11.40 -17.48
N PRO A 65 2.57 11.94 -18.19
CA PRO A 65 1.22 11.40 -18.17
C PRO A 65 1.16 9.92 -18.61
N ALA A 66 1.98 9.54 -19.59
CA ALA A 66 2.10 8.17 -20.07
C ALA A 66 2.72 7.23 -19.01
N GLY A 67 3.78 7.70 -18.33
CA GLY A 67 4.41 6.98 -17.23
C GLY A 67 3.42 6.79 -16.07
N ALA A 68 2.79 7.86 -15.60
CA ALA A 68 1.76 7.79 -14.56
C ALA A 68 0.64 6.80 -14.93
N GLN A 69 0.17 6.83 -16.18
CA GLN A 69 -0.91 5.96 -16.65
C GLN A 69 -0.56 4.47 -16.64
N ALA A 70 0.72 4.11 -16.81
CA ALA A 70 1.18 2.73 -16.67
C ALA A 70 1.05 2.19 -15.23
N HIS A 71 0.91 3.07 -14.24
CA HIS A 71 0.79 2.73 -12.83
C HIS A 71 -0.62 2.98 -12.24
N LEU A 72 -1.56 3.53 -13.02
CA LEU A 72 -2.95 3.85 -12.61
C LEU A 72 -3.87 2.63 -12.40
N ILE A 73 -3.42 1.40 -12.65
CA ILE A 73 -4.18 0.16 -12.38
C ILE A 73 -4.50 -0.06 -10.89
N ALA A 74 -3.94 0.77 -10.01
CA ALA A 74 -4.07 0.73 -8.58
C ALA A 74 -4.51 2.10 -8.07
N ARG A 75 -5.27 2.16 -6.97
CA ARG A 75 -5.52 3.45 -6.30
C ARG A 75 -4.16 4.03 -5.90
N VAL A 76 -3.77 5.15 -6.51
CA VAL A 76 -2.45 5.75 -6.30
C VAL A 76 -2.47 6.55 -5.01
N PHE A 77 -1.50 6.29 -4.14
CA PHE A 77 -1.24 7.08 -2.94
C PHE A 77 0.11 7.77 -3.13
N HIS A 78 0.09 9.09 -3.33
CA HIS A 78 1.31 9.88 -3.42
C HIS A 78 1.74 10.27 -2.00
N CYS A 79 2.94 9.87 -1.60
CA CYS A 79 3.50 10.22 -0.30
C CYS A 79 4.87 10.91 -0.49
N ALA A 80 4.88 12.23 -0.33
CA ALA A 80 6.10 12.99 -0.18
C ALA A 80 6.47 13.01 1.32
N PRO A 81 7.58 12.37 1.76
CA PRO A 81 8.02 12.50 3.14
C PRO A 81 8.36 13.98 3.42
N ALA A 82 7.80 14.53 4.49
CA ALA A 82 8.11 15.88 4.94
C ALA A 82 9.57 15.92 5.41
N GLY A 83 10.44 16.60 4.65
CA GLY A 83 11.87 16.69 4.94
C GLY A 83 12.75 16.95 3.73
N ALA A 84 12.27 17.74 2.76
CA ALA A 84 13.10 18.41 1.77
C ALA A 84 13.08 19.92 2.05
#